data_AF-A0A3R6WTY4-F1
#
_entry.id   AF-A0A3R6WTY4-F1
#
_cell.length_a   1.000
_cell.length_b   1.000
_cell.length_c   1.000
_cell.angle_alpha   90.00
_cell.angle_beta   90.00
_cell.angle_gamma   90.00
#
_symmetry.space_group_name_H-M   'P 1'
#
loop_
_entity.id
_entity.type
_entity.pdbx_description
1 polymer ?
#
loop_
_entity_poly.entity_id
_entity_poly.type
_entity_poly.pdbx_seq_one_letter_code
_entity_poly.pdbx_strand_id
1 'polypeptide(L)'
;MFKTWKDMFGVITQDRWLHLFELNPPTLSSVKSLNEYILECLPATADSVTCNPFASVSLPNCRLTIAKGHSPTFEVAEAVASTGLFSVFKTESTKRHMFQCVSQPDLVDWVVAAKRLIPSPTSSHSRPYHHR
;
A
#
# COMPACT_ATOMS: atom_id res chain seq x y z
N MET A 1 -17.02 -14.60 10.43
CA MET A 1 -16.04 -13.67 11.03
C MET A 1 -16.29 -12.30 10.41
N PHE A 2 -16.79 -11.33 11.18
CA PHE A 2 -17.05 -9.98 10.67
C PHE A 2 -15.71 -9.31 10.36
N LYS A 3 -15.45 -9.02 9.08
CA LYS A 3 -14.33 -8.16 8.70
C LYS A 3 -14.84 -6.73 8.85
N THR A 4 -14.44 -6.07 9.92
CA THR A 4 -14.72 -4.65 10.14
C THR A 4 -13.66 -3.81 9.45
N TRP A 5 -14.08 -2.70 8.85
CA TRP A 5 -13.17 -1.69 8.33
C TRP A 5 -12.56 -0.91 9.50
N LYS A 6 -11.32 -0.46 9.32
CA LYS A 6 -10.61 0.45 10.25
C LYS A 6 -10.14 1.66 9.47
N ASP A 7 -10.24 2.83 10.09
CA ASP A 7 -9.64 4.05 9.56
C ASP A 7 -8.12 3.99 9.78
N MET A 8 -7.38 4.18 8.68
CA MET A 8 -5.92 4.04 8.67
C MET A 8 -5.31 5.23 7.96
N PHE A 9 -4.16 5.68 8.45
CA PHE A 9 -3.33 6.61 7.70
C PHE A 9 -2.32 5.83 6.87
N GLY A 10 -2.35 6.04 5.56
CA GLY A 10 -1.45 5.39 4.60
C GLY A 10 -0.37 6.35 4.11
N VAL A 11 0.83 5.85 3.88
CA VAL A 11 1.93 6.59 3.23
C VAL A 11 2.59 5.70 2.19
N ILE A 12 2.74 6.21 0.96
CA ILE A 12 3.57 5.58 -0.06
C ILE A 12 4.90 6.32 -0.12
N THR A 13 5.99 5.59 0.09
CA THR A 13 7.35 6.13 0.14
C THR A 13 8.12 5.85 -1.15
N GLN A 14 9.18 6.63 -1.38
CA GLN A 14 9.99 6.55 -2.61
C GLN A 14 10.76 5.24 -2.75
N ASP A 15 11.05 4.57 -1.64
CA ASP A 15 11.63 3.23 -1.57
C ASP A 15 10.61 2.11 -1.86
N ARG A 16 9.41 2.48 -2.36
CA ARG A 16 8.38 1.58 -2.89
C ARG A 16 7.65 0.76 -1.83
N TRP A 17 7.48 1.34 -0.65
CA TRP A 17 6.65 0.76 0.40
C TRP A 17 5.33 1.52 0.56
N LEU A 18 4.29 0.78 0.93
CA LEU A 18 3.05 1.33 1.47
C LEU A 18 3.01 1.03 2.97
N HIS A 19 3.17 2.07 3.79
CA HIS A 19 3.09 1.99 5.24
C HIS A 19 1.70 2.38 5.71
N LEU A 20 1.16 1.62 6.66
CA LEU A 20 -0.15 1.82 7.24
C LEU A 20 0.02 2.07 8.73
N PHE A 21 -0.60 3.13 9.23
CA PHE A 21 -0.58 3.54 10.63
C PHE A 21 -2.00 3.52 11.16
N GLU A 22 -2.21 2.88 12.31
CA GLU A 22 -3.50 2.92 12.98
C GLU A 22 -3.76 4.34 13.49
N LEU A 23 -4.88 4.91 13.09
CA LEU A 23 -5.38 6.14 13.67
C LEU A 23 -6.08 5.78 14.97
N ASN A 24 -5.52 6.21 16.09
CA ASN A 24 -6.15 6.09 17.41
C ASN A 24 -6.54 7.49 17.91
N PRO A 25 -7.47 8.18 17.23
CA PRO A 25 -7.89 9.50 17.68
C PRO A 25 -8.44 9.37 19.10
N PRO A 26 -7.98 10.18 20.07
CA PRO A 26 -8.47 10.09 21.43
C PRO A 26 -9.98 10.30 21.43
N THR A 27 -10.70 9.30 21.95
CA THR A 27 -12.14 9.40 22.15
C THR A 27 -12.39 10.47 23.21
N LEU A 28 -13.16 11.51 22.83
CA LEU A 28 -13.71 12.55 23.70
C LEU A 28 -12.69 13.61 24.18
N SER A 29 -12.41 14.63 23.35
CA SER A 29 -12.18 16.05 23.75
C SER A 29 -11.39 16.88 22.73
N SER A 30 -10.73 16.25 21.77
CA SER A 30 -9.85 16.95 20.83
C SER A 30 -10.64 17.52 19.64
N VAL A 31 -10.84 18.84 19.64
CA VAL A 31 -11.41 19.67 18.54
C VAL A 31 -10.45 19.78 17.34
N LYS A 32 -9.44 18.92 17.24
CA LYS A 32 -8.45 18.98 16.16
C LYS A 32 -8.97 18.28 14.91
N SER A 33 -8.68 18.87 13.74
CA SER A 33 -8.97 18.23 12.46
C SER A 33 -8.14 16.93 12.31
N LEU A 34 -8.62 15.95 11.53
CA LEU A 34 -7.89 14.70 11.28
C LEU A 34 -6.47 14.98 10.73
N ASN A 35 -6.33 16.02 9.92
CA ASN A 35 -5.04 16.44 9.36
C ASN A 35 -4.07 16.92 10.44
N GLU A 36 -4.53 17.71 11.41
CA GLU A 36 -3.71 18.13 12.56
C GLU A 36 -3.26 16.95 13.39
N TYR A 37 -4.17 16.00 13.65
CA TYR A 37 -3.83 14.77 14.38
C TYR A 37 -2.75 13.95 13.65
N ILE A 38 -2.88 13.79 12.32
CA ILE A 38 -1.88 13.09 11.50
C ILE A 38 -0.52 13.80 11.57
N LEU A 39 -0.49 15.13 11.42
CA LEU A 39 0.75 15.91 11.46
C LEU A 39 1.47 15.79 12.81
N GLU A 40 0.73 15.71 13.92
CA GLU A 40 1.29 15.49 15.26
C GLU A 40 1.84 14.07 15.46
N CYS A 41 1.28 13.08 14.75
CA CYS A 41 1.79 11.71 14.79
C CYS A 41 3.06 11.52 13.94
N LEU A 42 3.34 12.42 13.00
CA LEU A 42 4.54 12.33 12.17
C LEU A 42 5.77 12.78 12.97
N PRO A 43 6.90 12.04 12.90
CA PRO A 43 8.10 12.41 13.62
C PRO A 43 8.64 13.75 13.11
N ALA A 44 8.63 14.77 13.97
CA ALA A 44 9.11 16.12 13.66
C ALA A 44 10.63 16.28 13.84
N THR A 45 11.30 15.34 14.50
CA THR A 45 12.75 15.36 14.75
C THR A 45 13.37 13.97 14.56
N ALA A 46 14.66 13.94 14.20
CA ALA A 46 15.39 12.73 13.83
C ALA A 46 15.47 11.66 14.95
N ASP A 47 15.27 12.06 16.21
CA ASP A 47 15.56 11.22 17.38
C ASP A 47 14.31 10.70 18.11
N SER A 48 13.11 11.01 17.63
CA SER A 48 11.84 10.58 18.26
C SER A 48 10.90 9.91 17.24
N VAL A 49 11.20 8.68 16.85
CA VAL A 49 10.28 7.89 16.02
C VAL A 49 9.15 7.36 16.90
N THR A 50 8.07 8.12 17.03
CA THR A 50 6.85 7.74 17.76
C THR A 50 5.84 6.96 16.91
N CYS A 51 6.02 6.93 15.59
CA CYS A 51 5.05 6.35 14.67
C CYS A 51 5.57 5.03 14.08
N ASN A 52 5.25 3.92 14.75
CA ASN A 52 5.52 2.59 14.19
C ASN A 52 4.39 2.20 13.24
N PRO A 53 4.69 1.77 12.00
CA PRO A 53 3.66 1.30 11.10
C PRO A 53 3.01 0.03 11.67
N PHE A 54 1.67 0.00 11.65
CA PHE A 54 0.90 -1.20 11.92
C PHE A 54 1.22 -2.30 10.90
N ALA A 55 1.36 -1.89 9.63
CA ALA A 55 1.76 -2.79 8.55
C ALA A 55 2.55 -2.03 7.48
N SER A 56 3.47 -2.74 6.85
CA SER A 56 4.22 -2.26 5.68
C SER A 56 4.07 -3.28 4.56
N VAL A 57 3.77 -2.81 3.36
CA VAL A 57 3.58 -3.64 2.16
C VAL A 57 4.61 -3.25 1.11
N SER A 58 5.40 -4.21 0.64
CA SER A 58 6.39 -4.00 -0.42
C SER A 58 5.69 -3.99 -1.78
N LEU A 59 5.60 -2.81 -2.43
CA LEU A 59 4.86 -2.66 -3.69
C LEU A 59 5.48 -3.40 -4.91
N PRO A 60 6.81 -3.57 -5.04
CA PRO A 60 7.38 -4.14 -6.26
C PRO A 60 6.89 -5.54 -6.63
N ASN A 61 6.52 -6.34 -5.63
CA ASN A 61 6.01 -7.69 -5.84
C ASN A 61 4.50 -7.74 -5.67
N CYS A 62 3.77 -6.64 -5.86
CA CYS A 62 2.32 -6.60 -5.67
C CYS A 62 1.57 -6.55 -7.00
N ARG A 63 0.30 -6.96 -6.93
CA ARG A 63 -0.72 -6.71 -7.95
C ARG A 63 -1.77 -5.78 -7.36
N LEU A 64 -2.12 -4.74 -8.11
CA LEU A 64 -3.21 -3.83 -7.78
C LEU A 64 -4.46 -4.22 -8.57
N THR A 65 -5.60 -4.32 -7.89
CA THR A 65 -6.90 -4.48 -8.55
C THR A 65 -7.90 -3.48 -8.00
N ILE A 66 -8.77 -2.95 -8.86
CA ILE A 66 -9.89 -2.10 -8.45
C ILE A 66 -11.11 -3.00 -8.33
N ALA A 67 -11.76 -2.99 -7.17
CA ALA A 67 -12.96 -3.77 -6.95
C ALA A 67 -14.16 -3.09 -7.62
N LYS A 68 -15.05 -3.90 -8.21
CA LYS A 68 -16.33 -3.41 -8.72
C LYS A 68 -17.33 -3.41 -7.57
N GLY A 69 -17.89 -2.26 -7.24
CA GLY A 69 -18.86 -2.13 -6.14
C GLY A 69 -19.37 -0.70 -5.99
N HIS A 70 -20.25 -0.50 -5.01
CA HIS A 70 -20.83 0.81 -4.69
C HIS A 70 -19.83 1.75 -3.99
N SER A 71 -18.87 1.19 -3.25
CA SER A 71 -17.83 1.94 -2.56
C SER A 71 -16.54 1.95 -3.40
N PRO A 72 -15.83 3.09 -3.50
CA PRO A 72 -14.54 3.16 -4.18
C PRO A 72 -13.50 2.31 -3.44
N THR A 73 -13.12 1.17 -4.01
CA THR A 73 -12.28 0.19 -3.31
C THR A 73 -11.18 -0.36 -4.22
N PHE A 74 -9.97 -0.49 -3.69
CA PHE A 74 -8.86 -1.19 -4.34
C PHE A 74 -8.25 -2.24 -3.43
N GLU A 75 -7.52 -3.15 -4.04
CA GLU A 75 -6.82 -4.24 -3.38
C GLU A 75 -5.37 -4.28 -3.81
N VAL A 76 -4.48 -4.45 -2.84
CA VAL A 76 -3.05 -4.75 -3.01
C VAL A 76 -2.82 -6.19 -2.58
N ALA A 77 -2.42 -7.02 -3.54
CA ALA A 77 -2.14 -8.42 -3.34
C ALA A 77 -0.64 -8.67 -3.54
N GLU A 78 0.07 -9.13 -2.51
CA GLU A 78 1.45 -9.60 -2.66
C GLU A 78 1.43 -10.82 -3.59
N ALA A 79 2.24 -10.77 -4.64
CA ALA A 79 2.42 -11.78 -5.65
C ALA A 79 3.73 -12.53 -5.37
N VAL A 80 3.61 -13.82 -5.05
CA VAL A 80 4.77 -14.71 -4.88
C VAL A 80 4.88 -15.56 -6.14
N ALA A 81 6.09 -15.64 -6.71
CA ALA A 81 6.38 -16.58 -7.78
C ALA A 81 6.26 -18.01 -7.22
N SER A 82 5.45 -18.86 -7.83
CA SER A 82 5.39 -20.27 -7.40
C SER A 82 6.75 -20.93 -7.65
N THR A 83 7.26 -21.63 -6.66
CA THR A 83 8.57 -22.30 -6.69
C THR A 83 8.47 -23.79 -7.00
N GLY A 84 7.28 -24.30 -7.31
CA GLY A 84 7.05 -25.73 -7.59
C GLY A 84 7.53 -26.18 -8.97
N LEU A 85 7.85 -27.48 -9.12
CA LEU A 85 8.31 -28.10 -10.38
C LEU A 85 7.32 -28.01 -11.56
N PHE A 86 6.10 -27.50 -11.35
CA PHE A 86 5.10 -27.19 -12.39
C PHE A 86 4.74 -25.69 -12.44
N SER A 87 5.60 -24.79 -11.94
CA SER A 87 5.28 -23.37 -11.67
C SER A 87 5.08 -22.45 -12.87
N VAL A 88 4.92 -23.00 -14.08
CA VAL A 88 4.99 -22.20 -15.30
C VAL A 88 3.92 -21.08 -15.36
N PHE A 89 2.82 -21.12 -14.59
CA PHE A 89 1.76 -20.11 -14.71
C PHE A 89 0.97 -19.68 -13.45
N LYS A 90 1.42 -19.95 -12.22
CA LYS A 90 0.63 -19.53 -11.04
C LYS A 90 1.41 -18.59 -10.13
N THR A 91 1.18 -17.29 -10.28
CA THR A 91 1.46 -16.33 -9.20
C THR A 91 0.41 -16.54 -8.13
N GLU A 92 0.80 -17.09 -6.98
CA GLU A 92 -0.10 -17.23 -5.83
C GLU A 92 -0.01 -15.97 -4.98
N SER A 93 -1.17 -15.46 -4.53
CA SER A 93 -1.21 -14.33 -3.61
C SER A 93 -1.27 -14.84 -2.17
N THR A 94 -0.26 -14.52 -1.39
CA THR A 94 -0.13 -14.97 0.02
C THR A 94 -0.72 -13.98 1.00
N LYS A 95 -0.78 -12.69 0.65
CA LYS A 95 -1.31 -11.62 1.52
C LYS A 95 -2.07 -10.58 0.69
N ARG A 96 -3.30 -10.28 1.11
CA ARG A 96 -4.21 -9.33 0.43
C ARG A 96 -4.64 -8.24 1.41
N HIS A 97 -4.43 -6.99 1.00
CA HIS A 97 -4.87 -5.80 1.71
C HIS A 97 -5.94 -5.10 0.88
N MET A 98 -7.11 -4.87 1.47
CA MET A 98 -8.23 -4.18 0.81
C MET A 98 -8.39 -2.80 1.43
N PHE A 99 -8.62 -1.80 0.59
CA PHE A 99 -8.71 -0.39 0.97
C PHE A 99 -9.96 0.22 0.36
N GLN A 100 -10.78 0.84 1.20
CA GLN A 100 -11.94 1.62 0.77
C GLN A 100 -11.62 3.10 0.90
N CYS A 101 -11.80 3.86 -0.18
CA CYS A 101 -11.57 5.30 -0.24
C CYS A 101 -12.88 6.06 -0.02
N VAL A 102 -12.77 7.31 0.44
CA VAL A 102 -13.93 8.18 0.69
C VAL A 102 -14.58 8.66 -0.61
N SER A 103 -13.82 8.72 -1.71
CA SER A 103 -14.32 9.15 -3.02
C SER A 103 -13.64 8.41 -4.19
N GLN A 104 -14.25 8.49 -5.37
CA GLN A 104 -13.69 7.92 -6.60
C GLN A 104 -12.39 8.64 -7.04
N PRO A 105 -12.26 9.97 -6.94
CA PRO A 105 -10.98 10.66 -7.14
C PRO A 105 -9.86 10.12 -6.23
N ASP A 106 -10.13 9.97 -4.92
CA ASP A 106 -9.11 9.47 -3.99
C ASP A 106 -8.66 8.05 -4.37
N LEU A 107 -9.60 7.18 -4.75
CA LEU A 107 -9.29 5.84 -5.26
C LEU A 107 -8.32 5.91 -6.45
N VAL A 108 -8.57 6.82 -7.40
CA VAL A 108 -7.72 6.98 -8.58
C VAL A 108 -6.32 7.44 -8.17
N ASP A 109 -6.23 8.43 -7.30
CA ASP A 109 -4.94 8.97 -6.84
C ASP A 109 -4.10 7.90 -6.12
N TRP A 110 -4.72 7.12 -5.23
CA TRP A 110 -4.06 6.01 -4.54
C TRP A 110 -3.57 4.94 -5.52
N VAL A 111 -4.42 4.51 -6.45
CA VAL A 111 -4.07 3.48 -7.44
C VAL A 111 -2.95 3.97 -8.34
N VAL A 112 -3.01 5.21 -8.81
CA VAL A 112 -1.97 5.79 -9.68
C VAL A 112 -0.65 5.92 -8.93
N ALA A 113 -0.66 6.42 -7.70
CA ALA A 113 0.54 6.54 -6.86
C ALA A 113 1.20 5.18 -6.62
N ALA A 114 0.43 4.18 -6.21
CA ALA A 114 0.96 2.85 -5.93
C ALA A 114 1.43 2.14 -7.21
N LYS A 115 0.64 2.18 -8.29
CA LYS A 115 0.95 1.48 -9.56
C LYS A 115 2.23 1.99 -10.22
N ARG A 116 2.57 3.28 -10.07
CA ARG A 116 3.85 3.84 -10.56
C ARG A 116 5.08 3.16 -9.96
N LEU A 117 4.94 2.56 -8.78
CA LEU A 117 6.06 1.93 -8.05
C LEU A 117 6.13 0.41 -8.25
N ILE A 118 5.07 -0.19 -8.81
CA ILE A 118 5.04 -1.61 -9.20
C ILE A 118 5.70 -1.77 -10.57
N PRO A 119 6.79 -2.56 -10.69
CA PRO A 119 7.44 -2.85 -11.97
C PRO A 119 6.46 -3.44 -12.98
N SER A 120 6.52 -2.92 -14.21
CA SER A 120 5.83 -3.55 -15.32
C SER A 120 6.51 -4.89 -15.64
N PRO A 121 5.74 -5.98 -15.87
CA PRO A 121 6.31 -7.28 -16.22
C PRO A 121 7.13 -7.26 -17.53
N THR A 122 7.00 -6.20 -18.33
CA THR A 122 7.69 -6.02 -19.62
C THR A 122 9.06 -5.34 -19.53
N SER A 123 9.53 -4.89 -18.35
CA SER A 123 10.85 -4.26 -18.23
C SER A 123 11.92 -5.24 -17.76
N SER A 124 12.07 -6.37 -18.45
CA SER A 124 13.36 -7.06 -18.47
C SER A 124 14.32 -6.17 -19.27
N HIS A 125 15.16 -5.38 -18.60
CA HIS A 125 16.30 -4.75 -19.24
C HIS A 125 17.23 -5.85 -19.76
N SER A 126 17.04 -6.21 -21.03
CA SER A 126 18.10 -6.74 -21.87
C SER A 126 19.18 -5.67 -21.96
N ARG A 127 20.17 -5.72 -21.06
CA ARG A 127 21.45 -5.05 -21.34
C ARG A 127 22.07 -5.80 -22.52
N PRO A 128 22.31 -5.17 -23.69
CA PRO A 128 23.14 -5.79 -24.69
C PRO A 128 24.55 -5.90 -24.10
N TYR A 129 25.05 -7.12 -23.98
CA TYR A 129 26.46 -7.39 -23.74
C TYR A 129 27.24 -6.82 -24.92
N HIS A 130 27.90 -5.68 -24.73
CA HIS A 130 28.99 -5.27 -25.62
C HIS A 130 30.20 -6.16 -25.29
N HIS A 131 30.38 -7.22 -26.07
CA HIS A 131 31.70 -7.85 -26.20
C HIS A 131 32.62 -6.84 -26.88
N ARG A 132 33.73 -6.52 -26.19
CA ARG A 132 34.92 -5.90 -26.79
C ARG A 132 35.53 -6.83 -27.83
#